data_AF-A0A132TMJ2-F1
#
_entry.id   AF-A0A132TMJ2-F1
#
_cell.length_a   1.000
_cell.length_b   1.000
_cell.length_c   1.000
_cell.angle_alpha   90.00
_cell.angle_beta   90.00
_cell.angle_gamma   90.00
#
_symmetry.space_group_name_H-M   'P 1'
#
loop_
_entity.id
_entity.type
_entity.pdbx_description
1 polymer ?
#
loop_
_entity_poly.entity_id
_entity_poly.type
_entity_poly.pdbx_seq_one_letter_code
_entity_poly.pdbx_strand_id
1 'polypeptide(L)'
;MDQNDKTFNWYTETMKFQTMREAHEWVYSGSYNEIGKIYDGLITQDDKIAYALVFELTRRKTLVDHPADIFCDVVYGENTLTYRVWVTNN
;
A
#
# COMPACT_ATOMS: atom_id res chain seq x y z
N MET A 1 -12.13 11.27 23.62
CA MET A 1 -12.14 12.02 22.34
C MET A 1 -10.70 12.05 21.90
N ASP A 2 -10.27 11.04 21.13
CA ASP A 2 -8.88 10.97 20.67
C ASP A 2 -8.69 11.91 19.50
N GLN A 3 -7.85 12.93 19.73
CA GLN A 3 -7.40 13.89 18.73
C GLN A 3 -6.19 13.30 18.01
N ASN A 4 -6.45 12.61 16.89
CA ASN A 4 -5.51 12.54 15.77
C ASN A 4 -6.24 12.01 14.53
N ASP A 5 -7.13 12.83 13.96
CA ASP A 5 -7.68 12.58 12.63
C ASP A 5 -6.57 12.86 11.60
N LYS A 6 -5.56 11.99 11.55
CA LYS A 6 -4.59 12.01 10.46
C LYS A 6 -5.35 11.63 9.20
N THR A 7 -5.71 12.62 8.40
CA THR A 7 -6.26 12.40 7.06
C THR A 7 -5.16 11.80 6.20
N PHE A 8 -5.21 10.49 5.99
CA PHE A 8 -4.32 9.77 5.10
C PHE A 8 -4.58 10.19 3.65
N ASN A 9 -3.54 10.59 2.93
CA ASN A 9 -3.59 10.79 1.49
C ASN A 9 -3.50 9.44 0.78
N TRP A 10 -4.64 8.90 0.36
CA TRP A 10 -4.75 7.59 -0.28
C TRP A 10 -4.63 7.68 -1.80
N TYR A 11 -3.80 6.82 -2.39
CA TYR A 11 -3.86 6.48 -3.80
C TYR A 11 -4.82 5.31 -4.01
N THR A 12 -5.78 5.43 -4.93
CA THR A 12 -6.73 4.35 -5.24
C THR A 12 -6.41 3.76 -6.60
N GLU A 13 -6.06 2.47 -6.62
CA GLU A 13 -5.80 1.70 -7.83
C GLU A 13 -6.99 0.80 -8.18
N THR A 14 -7.39 0.83 -9.44
CA THR A 14 -8.53 0.08 -9.99
C THR A 14 -8.12 -1.01 -10.98
N MET A 15 -6.87 -1.01 -11.45
CA MET A 15 -6.30 -2.07 -12.27
C MET A 15 -6.30 -3.42 -11.55
N LYS A 16 -6.48 -4.47 -12.34
CA LYS A 16 -6.36 -5.86 -11.89
C LYS A 16 -5.40 -6.61 -12.80
N PHE A 17 -4.52 -7.36 -12.18
CA PHE A 17 -3.54 -8.20 -12.85
C PHE A 17 -3.97 -9.66 -12.82
N GLN A 18 -3.51 -10.44 -13.79
CA GLN A 18 -3.77 -11.88 -13.81
C GLN A 18 -2.75 -12.62 -12.95
N THR A 19 -1.53 -12.11 -12.86
CA THR A 19 -0.43 -12.77 -12.17
C THR A 19 0.20 -11.91 -11.09
N MET A 20 0.82 -12.56 -10.10
CA MET A 20 1.66 -11.89 -9.09
C MET A 20 2.81 -11.12 -9.74
N ARG A 21 3.36 -11.64 -10.84
CA ARG A 21 4.49 -11.02 -11.54
C ARG A 21 4.12 -9.66 -12.13
N GLU A 22 2.99 -9.58 -12.83
CA GLU A 22 2.51 -8.32 -13.40
C GLU A 22 2.24 -7.27 -12.31
N ALA A 23 1.58 -7.67 -11.22
CA ALA A 23 1.33 -6.79 -10.08
C ALA A 23 2.62 -6.29 -9.45
N HIS A 24 3.62 -7.16 -9.31
CA HIS A 24 4.93 -6.80 -8.76
C HIS A 24 5.70 -5.85 -9.68
N GLU A 25 5.74 -6.13 -10.99
CA GLU A 25 6.35 -5.23 -11.98
C GLU A 25 5.69 -3.84 -11.95
N TRP A 26 4.36 -3.79 -11.84
CA TRP A 26 3.62 -2.53 -11.71
C TRP A 26 4.00 -1.77 -10.44
N VAL A 27 3.97 -2.41 -9.26
CA VAL A 27 4.37 -1.78 -7.99
C VAL A 27 5.80 -1.25 -8.08
N TYR A 28 6.71 -2.05 -8.63
CA TYR A 28 8.12 -1.71 -8.77
C TYR A 28 8.36 -0.55 -9.76
N SER A 29 7.53 -0.45 -10.81
CA SER A 29 7.66 0.55 -11.87
C SER A 29 7.43 2.00 -11.42
N GLY A 30 6.69 2.23 -10.32
CA GLY A 30 6.44 3.59 -9.85
C GLY A 30 5.73 3.69 -8.51
N SER A 31 4.69 2.88 -8.30
CA SER A 31 3.76 3.02 -7.17
C SER A 31 4.46 2.90 -5.81
N TYR A 32 5.42 2.00 -5.67
CA TYR A 32 6.24 1.86 -4.45
C TYR A 32 7.05 3.13 -4.12
N ASN A 33 7.47 3.90 -5.11
CA ASN A 33 8.26 5.12 -4.88
C ASN A 33 7.39 6.28 -4.39
N GLU A 34 6.10 6.24 -4.67
CA GLU A 34 5.14 7.28 -4.32
C GLU A 34 4.53 7.06 -2.93
N ILE A 35 4.30 5.80 -2.52
CA ILE A 35 3.84 5.47 -1.17
C ILE A 35 4.96 5.78 -0.15
N GLY A 36 4.63 6.58 0.86
CA GLY A 36 5.57 7.12 1.86
C GLY A 36 6.31 8.39 1.41
N LYS A 37 6.05 8.91 0.19
CA LYS A 37 6.58 10.20 -0.28
C LYS A 37 5.49 11.18 -0.69
N ILE A 38 4.55 10.73 -1.52
CA ILE A 38 3.45 11.52 -2.11
C ILE A 38 2.12 11.13 -1.46
N TYR A 39 1.91 9.82 -1.31
CA TYR A 39 0.73 9.25 -0.69
C TYR A 39 1.12 8.52 0.60
N ASP A 40 0.23 8.52 1.58
CA ASP A 40 0.43 7.77 2.82
C ASP A 40 0.08 6.28 2.64
N GLY A 41 -0.75 5.94 1.66
CA GLY A 41 -1.15 4.56 1.41
C GLY A 41 -1.83 4.32 0.07
N LEU A 42 -2.02 3.03 -0.23
CA LEU A 42 -2.69 2.48 -1.40
C LEU A 42 -3.99 1.78 -0.97
N ILE A 43 -5.04 1.99 -1.75
CA ILE A 43 -6.27 1.19 -1.74
C ILE A 43 -6.41 0.48 -3.09
N THR A 44 -6.69 -0.81 -3.09
CA THR A 44 -6.90 -1.60 -4.32
C THR A 44 -7.89 -2.74 -4.11
N GLN A 45 -8.53 -3.19 -5.19
CA GLN A 45 -9.31 -4.44 -5.19
C GLN A 45 -8.49 -5.65 -5.64
N ASP A 46 -7.24 -5.44 -6.06
CA ASP A 46 -6.34 -6.52 -6.45
C ASP A 46 -5.41 -6.88 -5.28
N ASP A 47 -5.61 -8.08 -4.75
CA ASP A 47 -4.83 -8.64 -3.67
C ASP A 47 -3.33 -8.70 -3.98
N LYS A 48 -2.99 -9.02 -5.24
CA LYS A 48 -1.61 -9.20 -5.69
C LYS A 48 -0.84 -7.89 -5.65
N ILE A 49 -1.50 -6.77 -5.95
CA ILE A 49 -0.90 -5.43 -5.80
C ILE A 49 -0.60 -5.16 -4.32
N ALA A 50 -1.53 -5.46 -3.43
CA ALA A 50 -1.33 -5.26 -1.98
C ALA A 50 -0.17 -6.13 -1.46
N TYR A 51 -0.11 -7.41 -1.83
CA TYR A 51 0.99 -8.30 -1.47
C TYR A 51 2.35 -7.79 -1.97
N ALA A 52 2.43 -7.39 -3.25
CA ALA A 52 3.66 -6.87 -3.83
C ALA A 52 4.13 -5.59 -3.13
N LEU A 53 3.21 -4.68 -2.81
CA LEU A 53 3.54 -3.43 -2.12
C LEU A 53 4.04 -3.67 -0.70
N VAL A 54 3.39 -4.53 0.08
CA VAL A 54 3.84 -4.88 1.44
C VAL A 54 5.26 -5.46 1.40
N PHE A 55 5.54 -6.35 0.45
CA PHE A 55 6.87 -6.93 0.28
C PHE A 55 7.92 -5.86 -0.02
N GLU A 56 7.69 -4.99 -1.01
CA GLU A 56 8.67 -3.96 -1.40
C GLU A 56 8.90 -2.92 -0.30
N LEU A 57 7.86 -2.50 0.43
CA LEU A 57 8.01 -1.58 1.57
C LEU A 57 8.84 -2.23 2.69
N THR A 58 8.57 -3.50 3.00
CA THR A 58 9.31 -4.26 4.03
C THR A 58 10.78 -4.46 3.62
N ARG A 59 11.01 -4.80 2.35
CA ARG A 59 12.35 -4.95 1.78
C ARG A 59 13.11 -3.63 1.85
N ARG A 60 12.48 -2.49 1.53
CA ARG A 60 13.08 -1.16 1.64
C ARG A 60 13.43 -0.80 3.08
N LYS A 61 12.53 -1.05 4.04
CA LYS A 61 12.79 -0.84 5.48
C LYS A 61 14.06 -1.57 5.93
N THR A 62 14.23 -2.81 5.46
CA THR A 62 15.40 -3.65 5.78
C THR A 62 16.69 -3.16 5.13
N LEU A 63 16.64 -2.62 3.90
CA LEU A 63 17.83 -2.27 3.13
C LEU A 63 18.35 -0.84 3.39
N VAL A 64 17.46 0.10 3.71
CA VAL A 64 17.78 1.55 3.69
C VAL A 64 17.50 2.23 5.03
N ASP A 65 17.27 1.46 6.09
CA ASP A 65 16.91 1.96 7.42
C ASP A 65 15.81 3.03 7.36
N HIS A 66 14.72 2.71 6.64
CA HIS A 66 13.60 3.63 6.49
C HIS A 66 12.64 3.44 7.67
N PRO A 67 12.49 4.42 8.59
CA PRO A 67 11.80 4.23 9.88
C PRO A 67 10.27 4.17 9.77
N ALA A 68 9.73 3.93 8.58
CA ALA A 68 8.30 3.83 8.37
C ALA A 68 7.75 2.52 8.93
N ASP A 69 6.68 2.61 9.71
CA ASP A 69 5.88 1.44 10.07
C ASP A 69 4.90 1.14 8.93
N ILE A 70 4.77 -0.14 8.61
CA ILE A 70 4.02 -0.63 7.46
C ILE A 70 2.81 -1.37 8.00
N PHE A 71 1.64 -1.01 7.51
CA PHE A 71 0.37 -1.57 7.91
C PHE A 71 -0.40 -2.05 6.69
N CYS A 72 -1.22 -3.08 6.88
CA CYS A 72 -2.16 -3.53 5.89
C CYS A 72 -3.47 -3.98 6.54
N ASP A 73 -4.56 -3.87 5.79
CA ASP A 73 -5.89 -4.30 6.23
C ASP A 73 -6.76 -4.69 5.03
N VAL A 74 -7.80 -5.47 5.30
CA VAL A 74 -8.82 -5.89 4.35
C VAL A 74 -10.17 -5.36 4.81
N VAL A 75 -10.79 -4.53 3.97
CA VAL A 75 -12.10 -3.95 4.24
C VAL A 75 -13.16 -4.63 3.38
N TYR A 76 -14.14 -5.21 4.07
CA TYR A 76 -15.33 -5.82 3.48
C TYR A 76 -16.45 -4.78 3.40
N GLY A 77 -16.79 -4.36 2.18
CA GLY A 77 -18.00 -3.60 1.88
C GLY A 77 -19.17 -4.53 1.51
N GLU A 78 -20.34 -3.95 1.25
CA GLU A 78 -21.57 -4.71 0.95
C GLU A 78 -21.41 -5.73 -0.19
N ASN A 79 -20.55 -5.43 -1.18
CA ASN A 79 -20.24 -6.33 -2.30
C ASN A 79 -18.81 -6.17 -2.82
N THR A 80 -17.93 -5.53 -2.06
CA THR A 80 -16.56 -5.21 -2.49
C THR A 80 -15.57 -5.61 -1.42
N LEU A 81 -14.46 -6.18 -1.85
CA LEU A 81 -13.32 -6.46 -0.99
C LEU A 81 -12.20 -5.52 -1.43
N THR A 82 -11.71 -4.71 -0.48
CA THR A 82 -10.64 -3.75 -0.73
C THR A 82 -9.49 -3.98 0.22
N TYR A 83 -8.29 -3.99 -0.34
CA TYR A 83 -7.03 -4.08 0.38
C TYR A 83 -6.48 -2.68 0.59
N ARG A 84 -6.02 -2.40 1.80
CA ARG A 84 -5.37 -1.15 2.17
C ARG A 84 -3.96 -1.45 2.63
N VAL A 85 -2.99 -0.68 2.14
CA VAL A 85 -1.59 -0.75 2.58
C VAL A 85 -1.14 0.68 2.83
N TRP A 86 -0.63 0.99 4.00
CA TRP A 86 -0.18 2.35 4.32
C TRP A 86 1.06 2.34 5.19
N VAL A 87 1.71 3.50 5.24
CA VAL A 87 2.87 3.73 6.07
C VAL A 87 2.64 4.90 7.03
N THR A 88 3.28 4.83 8.19
CA THR A 88 3.38 5.97 9.09
C THR A 88 4.84 6.24 9.41
N ASN A 89 5.25 7.49 9.30
CA ASN A 89 6.53 7.93 9.85
C ASN A 89 6.32 8.20 11.35
N ASN A 90 7.15 7.58 12.18
CA ASN A 90 7.31 7.95 13.59
C ASN A 90 8.05 9.30 13.71
#